data_AF-A0A5K1A642-F1
#
_entry.id   AF-A0A5K1A642-F1
#
_cell.length_a   1.000
_cell.length_b   1.000
_cell.length_c   1.000
_cell.angle_alpha   90.00
_cell.angle_beta   90.00
_cell.angle_gamma   90.00
#
_symmetry.space_group_name_H-M   'P 1'
#
loop_
_entity.id
_entity.type
_entity.pdbx_description
1 polymer ?
#
loop_
_entity_poly.entity_id
_entity_poly.type
_entity_poly.pdbx_seq_one_letter_code
_entity_poly.pdbx_strand_id
1 'polypeptide(L)'
;PEKLAGTLKQQLDSITPALSEMKKRKDDRVKQFQDVRTQIQRISSEISGNEEPETLEWDVNQGDLSLKRLEDYKIVLQKLYKEK
;
A
#
# COMPACT_ATOMS: atom_id res chain seq x y z
N PRO A 1 -13.87 -18.88 -26.80
CA PRO A 1 -13.01 -19.74 -25.96
C PRO A 1 -11.54 -19.54 -26.33
N GLU A 2 -10.80 -18.79 -25.52
CA GLU A 2 -9.35 -18.67 -25.68
C GLU A 2 -8.73 -20.03 -25.40
N LYS A 3 -8.39 -20.76 -26.47
CA LYS A 3 -7.60 -21.98 -26.35
C LYS A 3 -6.19 -21.54 -25.97
N LEU A 4 -5.81 -21.74 -24.71
CA LEU A 4 -4.41 -21.61 -24.28
C LEU A 4 -3.58 -22.65 -25.06
N ALA A 5 -3.05 -22.26 -26.22
CA ALA A 5 -2.27 -23.14 -27.08
C ALA A 5 -0.90 -23.40 -26.44
N GLY A 6 -0.59 -24.68 -26.17
CA GLY A 6 0.70 -25.10 -25.64
C GLY A 6 0.59 -26.13 -24.51
N THR A 7 1.73 -26.69 -24.13
CA THR A 7 1.86 -27.58 -22.96
C THR A 7 1.60 -26.82 -21.66
N LEU A 8 1.27 -27.53 -20.58
CA LEU A 8 1.13 -26.94 -19.23
C LEU A 8 2.37 -26.12 -18.82
N LYS A 9 3.57 -26.57 -19.22
CA LYS A 9 4.82 -25.84 -19.00
C LYS A 9 4.82 -24.49 -19.71
N GLN A 10 4.46 -24.44 -20.99
CA GLN A 10 4.38 -23.19 -21.76
C GLN A 10 3.33 -22.22 -21.21
N GLN A 11 2.20 -22.74 -20.72
CA GLN A 11 1.18 -21.93 -20.06
C GLN A 11 1.67 -21.38 -18.72
N LEU A 12 2.46 -22.14 -17.96
CA LEU A 12 3.07 -21.66 -16.72
C LEU A 12 4.13 -20.58 -16.99
N ASP A 13 4.98 -20.81 -17.99
CA ASP A 13 6.02 -19.88 -18.41
C ASP A 13 5.41 -18.55 -18.91
N SER A 14 4.23 -18.58 -19.54
CA SER A 14 3.56 -17.36 -20.01
C SER A 14 2.92 -16.53 -18.89
N ILE A 15 2.46 -17.16 -17.79
CA ILE A 15 1.83 -16.46 -16.65
C ILE A 15 2.87 -15.96 -15.64
N THR A 16 4.02 -16.63 -15.54
CA THR A 16 5.08 -16.32 -14.57
C THR A 16 5.53 -14.84 -14.58
N PRO A 17 5.75 -14.18 -15.73
CA PRO A 17 6.11 -12.76 -15.78
C PRO A 17 5.03 -11.85 -15.19
N ALA A 18 3.76 -12.08 -15.54
CA ALA A 18 2.64 -11.30 -15.04
C ALA A 18 2.49 -11.45 -13.51
N LEU A 19 2.64 -12.67 -12.99
CA LEU A 19 2.61 -12.91 -11.54
C LEU A 19 3.77 -12.20 -10.81
N SER A 20 4.97 -12.22 -11.37
CA SER A 20 6.13 -11.50 -10.82
C SER A 20 5.87 -9.99 -10.76
N GLU A 21 5.32 -9.42 -11.83
CA GLU A 21 4.96 -8.01 -11.87
C GLU A 21 3.85 -7.67 -10.85
N MET A 22 2.83 -8.54 -10.72
CA MET A 22 1.78 -8.36 -9.71
C MET A 22 2.33 -8.35 -8.27
N LYS A 23 3.30 -9.22 -7.97
CA LYS A 23 4.00 -9.22 -6.67
C LYS A 23 4.73 -7.91 -6.44
N LYS A 24 5.52 -7.46 -7.42
CA LYS A 24 6.22 -6.17 -7.33
C LYS A 24 5.26 -5.01 -7.10
N ARG A 25 4.16 -4.94 -7.86
CA ARG A 25 3.12 -3.91 -7.70
C ARG A 25 2.47 -3.95 -6.31
N LYS A 26 2.29 -5.15 -5.73
CA LYS A 26 1.80 -5.31 -4.36
C LYS A 26 2.80 -4.74 -3.35
N ASP A 27 4.08 -5.09 -3.47
CA ASP A 27 5.13 -4.62 -2.56
C ASP A 27 5.28 -3.10 -2.62
N ASP A 28 5.30 -2.53 -3.82
CA ASP A 28 5.30 -1.08 -4.04
C ASP A 28 4.08 -0.41 -3.40
N ARG A 29 2.90 -1.07 -3.46
CA ARG A 29 1.68 -0.56 -2.84
C ARG A 29 1.78 -0.59 -1.32
N VAL A 30 2.26 -1.68 -0.73
CA VAL A 30 2.49 -1.79 0.72
C VAL A 30 3.38 -0.65 1.20
N LYS A 31 4.49 -0.38 0.50
CA LYS A 31 5.40 0.71 0.84
C LYS A 31 4.70 2.08 0.83
N GLN A 32 3.90 2.37 -0.19
CA GLN A 32 3.12 3.62 -0.25
C GLN A 32 2.17 3.78 0.95
N PHE A 33 1.52 2.70 1.38
CA PHE A 33 0.65 2.73 2.56
C PHE A 33 1.44 2.98 3.85
N GLN A 34 2.61 2.35 3.99
CA GLN A 34 3.52 2.59 5.12
C GLN A 34 3.93 4.07 5.16
N ASP A 35 4.41 4.61 4.04
CA ASP A 35 4.90 5.98 3.95
C ASP A 35 3.82 7.02 4.32
N VAL A 36 2.59 6.84 3.82
CA VAL A 36 1.48 7.76 4.10
C VAL A 36 1.06 7.67 5.58
N ARG A 37 1.00 6.47 6.16
CA ARG A 37 0.64 6.31 7.58
C ARG A 37 1.68 6.88 8.53
N THR A 38 2.96 6.64 8.27
CA THR A 38 4.05 7.21 9.05
C THR A 38 3.97 8.74 9.07
N GLN A 39 3.65 9.36 7.94
CA GLN A 39 3.44 10.81 7.88
C GLN A 39 2.22 11.27 8.67
N ILE A 40 1.09 10.56 8.56
CA ILE A 40 -0.12 10.85 9.35
C ILE A 40 0.21 10.82 10.84
N GLN A 41 0.84 9.75 11.32
CA GLN A 41 1.20 9.60 12.73
C GLN A 41 2.10 10.73 13.20
N ARG A 42 3.17 11.02 12.45
CA ARG A 42 4.11 12.09 12.78
C ARG A 42 3.39 13.42 12.95
N ILE A 43 2.54 13.81 12.00
CA ILE A 43 1.85 15.10 12.06
C ILE A 43 0.81 15.11 13.18
N SER A 44 0.07 14.01 13.38
CA SER A 44 -0.88 13.90 14.49
C SER A 44 -0.20 14.03 15.87
N SER A 45 0.97 13.43 16.04
CA SER A 45 1.79 13.59 17.26
C SER A 45 2.26 15.03 17.43
N GLU A 46 2.77 15.65 16.36
CA GLU A 46 3.20 17.06 16.35
C GLU A 46 2.05 18.02 16.73
N ILE A 47 0.84 17.81 16.19
CA ILE A 47 -0.36 18.62 16.52
C ILE A 47 -0.81 18.40 17.97
N SER A 48 -0.76 17.17 18.47
CA SER A 48 -1.22 16.83 19.81
C SER A 48 -0.21 17.22 20.92
N GLY A 49 0.98 17.72 20.54
CA GLY A 49 2.06 17.99 21.48
C GLY A 49 2.64 16.74 22.14
N ASN A 50 2.41 15.55 21.57
CA ASN A 50 2.93 14.30 22.09
C ASN A 50 4.27 14.00 21.38
N GLU A 51 5.38 14.00 22.13
CA GLU A 51 6.73 13.87 21.55
C GLU A 51 7.09 12.42 21.18
N GLU A 52 6.42 11.44 21.78
CA GLU A 52 6.55 10.05 21.37
C GLU A 52 5.52 9.73 20.29
N PRO A 53 5.95 9.39 19.06
CA PRO A 53 5.07 8.66 18.16
C PRO A 53 4.78 7.34 18.86
N GLU A 54 3.56 7.15 19.37
CA GLU A 54 3.13 5.85 19.87
C GLU A 54 3.55 4.83 18.81
N THR A 55 4.46 3.93 19.19
CA THR A 55 4.90 2.82 18.34
C THR A 55 3.77 1.82 18.24
N LEU A 56 2.64 2.27 17.72
CA LEU A 56 1.61 1.42 17.19
C LEU A 56 2.18 0.98 15.85
N GLU A 57 2.76 -0.22 15.88
CA GLU A 57 2.93 -1.08 14.72
C GLU A 57 1.56 -1.21 14.05
N TRP A 58 1.15 -0.19 13.30
CA TRP A 58 -0.08 -0.23 12.55
C TRP A 58 0.25 -1.04 11.31
N ASP A 59 0.21 -2.36 11.49
CA ASP A 59 0.32 -3.34 10.43
C ASP A 59 -0.50 -2.84 9.23
N VAL A 60 0.17 -2.64 8.09
CA VAL A 60 -0.55 -2.27 6.87
C VAL A 60 -1.56 -3.35 6.66
N ASN A 61 -2.85 -3.02 6.74
CA ASN A 61 -3.91 -4.01 6.56
C ASN A 61 -3.75 -4.58 5.16
N GLN A 62 -3.07 -5.71 5.04
CA GLN A 62 -2.73 -6.31 3.77
C GLN A 62 -3.99 -6.84 3.05
N GLY A 63 -5.14 -6.85 3.74
CA GLY A 63 -6.44 -7.19 3.18
C GLY A 63 -7.03 -6.11 2.27
N ASP A 64 -6.61 -4.84 2.38
CA ASP A 64 -7.07 -3.77 1.48
C ASP A 64 -5.93 -2.81 1.08
N LEU A 65 -5.31 -3.14 -0.06
CA LEU A 65 -4.31 -2.32 -0.74
C LEU A 65 -4.90 -1.57 -1.95
N SER A 66 -6.21 -1.30 -1.94
CA SER A 66 -6.88 -0.64 -3.06
C SER A 66 -6.42 0.81 -3.23
N LEU A 67 -6.52 1.32 -4.47
CA LEU A 67 -6.24 2.73 -4.77
C LEU A 67 -7.14 3.67 -4.00
N LYS A 68 -8.42 3.30 -3.85
CA LYS A 68 -9.42 4.08 -3.11
C LYS A 68 -8.96 4.26 -1.65
N ARG A 69 -8.58 3.17 -0.99
CA ARG A 69 -8.13 3.22 0.40
C ARG A 69 -6.86 4.05 0.57
N LEU A 70 -5.93 3.96 -0.38
CA LEU A 70 -4.73 4.80 -0.36
C LEU A 70 -5.07 6.29 -0.49
N GLU A 71 -6.02 6.62 -1.37
CA GLU A 71 -6.47 8.01 -1.56
C GLU A 71 -7.17 8.56 -0.32
N ASP A 72 -8.00 7.75 0.34
CA ASP A 72 -8.63 8.13 1.61
C ASP A 72 -7.58 8.54 2.66
N TYR A 73 -6.47 7.78 2.78
CA TYR A 73 -5.37 8.15 3.67
C TYR A 73 -4.65 9.42 3.23
N LYS A 74 -4.44 9.64 1.93
CA LYS A 74 -3.84 10.89 1.43
C LYS A 74 -4.72 12.10 1.72
N ILE A 75 -6.05 11.97 1.62
CA ILE A 75 -6.99 13.02 1.99
C ILE A 75 -6.88 13.35 3.48
N VAL A 76 -6.78 12.33 4.36
CA VAL A 76 -6.53 12.55 5.79
C VAL A 76 -5.21 13.27 6.01
N LEU A 77 -4.13 12.82 5.37
CA LEU A 77 -2.82 13.44 5.47
C LEU A 77 -2.85 14.93 5.04
N GLN A 78 -3.53 15.24 3.93
CA GLN A 78 -3.69 16.61 3.47
C GLN A 78 -4.48 17.49 4.44
N LYS A 79 -5.46 16.94 5.16
CA LYS A 79 -6.19 17.69 6.20
C LYS A 79 -5.28 18.01 7.38
N LEU A 80 -4.52 17.02 7.87
CA LEU A 80 -3.57 17.20 8.97
C LEU A 80 -2.51 18.27 8.65
N TYR A 81 -1.98 18.28 7.43
CA TYR A 81 -1.04 19.34 7.01
C TYR A 81 -1.65 20.75 7.01
N LYS A 82 -2.97 20.90 6.95
CA LYS A 82 -3.65 22.21 7.07
C LYS A 82 -3.93 22.60 8.52
N GLU A 83 -3.95 21.63 9.43
CA GLU A 83 -4.24 21.82 10.86
C GLU A 83 -2.98 22.04 11.69
N LYS A 84 -1.83 21.53 11.24
CA LYS A 84 -0.51 21.83 11.78
C LYS A 84 -0.13 23.29 11.59
#